data_AF-A0A3B8R3P4-F1
#
_entry.id   AF-A0A3B8R3P4-F1
#
_cell.length_a   1.000
_cell.length_b   1.000
_cell.length_c   1.000
_cell.angle_alpha   90.00
_cell.angle_beta   90.00
_cell.angle_gamma   90.00
#
_symmetry.space_group_name_H-M   'P 1'
#
loop_
_entity.id
_entity.type
_entity.pdbx_description
1 polymer ?
#
loop_
_entity_poly.entity_id
_entity_poly.type
_entity_poly.pdbx_seq_one_letter_code
_entity_poly.pdbx_strand_id
1 'polypeptide(L)'
;MDIQNTWLVLLPAVITVCVAVVSRRPIESLLAGILVGLLMLGPTTALDQFSNMLLEVMMSETIAWVIIVCGLMGSLIMLLLRVGSVDAFSEALAAKAKSSKSALMYTWLLGIIVFIDDYLNALAVGAAMRKVTDQFGVSREKLAYVVDSTAAPICVLVPISTWAVFYASLFQESGFAEPGQGMDLYISAIPYMIYPIVAVLL
;
A
#
# COMPACT_ATOMS: atom_id res chain seq x y z
N MET A 1 13.39 32.02 1.99
CA MET A 1 12.97 31.74 3.39
C MET A 1 12.90 30.23 3.46
N ASP A 2 13.85 29.59 4.15
CA ASP A 2 14.01 28.14 4.13
C ASP A 2 12.81 27.48 4.81
N ILE A 3 11.81 27.13 3.99
CA ILE A 3 10.55 26.51 4.43
C ILE A 3 10.86 25.24 5.22
N GLN A 4 11.95 24.55 4.87
CA GLN A 4 12.43 23.29 5.47
C GLN A 4 12.50 23.29 7.00
N ASN A 5 12.75 24.43 7.66
CA ASN A 5 12.91 24.49 9.12
C ASN A 5 11.68 25.04 9.87
N THR A 6 10.55 25.21 9.19
CA THR A 6 9.32 25.74 9.80
C THR A 6 8.21 24.68 9.81
N TRP A 7 7.34 24.71 10.83
CA TRP A 7 6.15 23.86 10.93
C TRP A 7 5.21 23.94 9.70
N LEU A 8 5.38 24.97 8.87
CA LEU A 8 4.71 25.15 7.58
C LEU A 8 4.93 23.99 6.59
N VAL A 9 6.04 23.24 6.68
CA VAL A 9 6.29 22.05 5.82
C VAL A 9 5.19 20.99 5.99
N LEU A 10 4.54 20.95 7.14
CA LEU A 10 3.47 19.98 7.42
C LEU A 10 2.13 20.36 6.78
N LEU A 11 1.98 21.60 6.29
CA LEU A 11 0.71 22.12 5.78
C LEU A 11 0.15 21.26 4.61
N PRO A 12 0.93 20.87 3.58
CA PRO A 12 0.44 20.01 2.50
C PRO A 12 -0.05 18.66 3.02
N ALA A 13 0.69 18.04 3.94
CA ALA A 13 0.33 16.74 4.54
C ALA A 13 -0.95 16.84 5.38
N VAL A 14 -1.08 17.87 6.21
CA VAL A 14 -2.28 18.11 7.02
C VAL A 14 -3.49 18.33 6.14
N ILE A 15 -3.37 19.17 5.10
CA ILE A 15 -4.48 19.41 4.17
C ILE A 15 -4.85 18.13 3.42
N THR A 16 -3.86 17.34 2.98
CA THR A 16 -4.12 16.03 2.37
C THR A 16 -4.97 15.17 3.29
N VAL A 17 -4.55 14.97 4.54
CA VAL A 17 -5.28 14.13 5.51
C VAL A 17 -6.67 14.70 5.81
N CYS A 18 -6.80 16.00 6.07
CA CYS A 18 -8.09 16.63 6.34
C CYS A 18 -9.06 16.49 5.16
N VAL A 19 -8.60 16.76 3.94
CA VAL A 19 -9.42 16.60 2.73
C VAL A 19 -9.77 15.13 2.53
N ALA A 20 -8.86 14.18 2.76
CA ALA A 20 -9.14 12.74 2.63
C ALA A 20 -10.30 12.31 3.53
N VAL A 21 -10.30 12.77 4.79
CA VAL A 21 -11.34 12.43 5.77
C VAL A 21 -12.69 13.06 5.40
N VAL A 22 -12.69 14.31 4.94
CA VAL A 22 -13.93 15.05 4.60
C VAL A 22 -14.50 14.61 3.26
N SER A 23 -13.68 14.57 2.20
CA SER A 23 -14.13 14.23 0.85
C SER A 23 -14.38 12.73 0.69
N ARG A 24 -13.73 11.89 1.52
CA ARG A 24 -13.67 10.42 1.36
C ARG A 24 -13.18 10.02 -0.04
N ARG A 25 -12.41 10.89 -0.68
CA ARG A 25 -11.87 10.73 -2.04
C ARG A 25 -10.35 10.91 -2.01
N PRO A 26 -9.57 9.81 -2.07
CA PRO A 26 -8.12 9.88 -1.89
C PRO A 26 -7.42 10.67 -3.00
N ILE A 27 -7.88 10.55 -4.25
CA ILE A 27 -7.28 11.27 -5.40
C ILE A 27 -7.42 12.78 -5.23
N GLU A 28 -8.62 13.26 -4.87
CA GLU A 28 -8.87 14.69 -4.66
C GLU A 28 -8.04 15.25 -3.49
N SER A 29 -7.87 14.45 -2.44
CA SER A 29 -7.04 14.79 -1.29
C SER A 29 -5.56 14.94 -1.65
N LEU A 30 -5.00 14.00 -2.40
CA LEU A 30 -3.61 14.05 -2.86
C LEU A 30 -3.37 15.25 -3.77
N LEU A 31 -4.30 15.53 -4.70
CA LEU A 31 -4.23 16.71 -5.56
C LEU A 31 -4.26 18.01 -4.75
N ALA A 32 -5.12 18.11 -3.74
CA ALA A 32 -5.18 19.27 -2.86
C ALA A 32 -3.84 19.49 -2.11
N GLY A 33 -3.25 18.42 -1.59
CA GLY A 33 -1.92 18.45 -0.97
C GLY A 33 -0.83 18.94 -1.91
N ILE A 34 -0.76 18.36 -3.11
CA ILE A 34 0.23 18.73 -4.14
C ILE A 34 0.08 20.21 -4.53
N LEU A 35 -1.16 20.68 -4.76
CA LEU A 35 -1.41 22.08 -5.09
C LEU A 35 -0.94 23.02 -3.99
N VAL A 36 -1.23 22.71 -2.72
CA VAL A 36 -0.73 23.51 -1.60
C VAL A 36 0.79 23.49 -1.54
N GLY A 37 1.42 22.33 -1.70
CA GLY A 37 2.88 22.20 -1.72
C GLY A 37 3.53 23.05 -2.82
N LEU A 38 2.98 23.00 -4.03
CA LEU A 38 3.47 23.80 -5.18
C LEU A 38 3.25 25.30 -4.98
N LEU A 39 2.09 25.71 -4.44
CA LEU A 39 1.83 27.10 -4.11
C LEU A 39 2.79 27.64 -3.04
N MET A 40 3.21 26.79 -2.10
CA MET A 40 4.21 27.15 -1.09
C MET A 40 5.62 27.29 -1.68
N LEU A 41 5.98 26.48 -2.68
CA LEU A 41 7.27 26.58 -3.37
C LEU A 41 7.37 27.81 -4.27
N GLY A 42 6.28 28.17 -4.96
CA GLY A 42 6.24 29.32 -5.83
C GLY A 42 4.86 29.53 -6.44
N PRO A 43 4.04 30.48 -5.95
CA PRO A 43 2.66 30.61 -6.39
C PRO A 43 2.52 31.03 -7.87
N THR A 44 3.49 31.78 -8.39
CA THR A 44 3.50 32.24 -9.81
C THR A 44 3.98 31.17 -10.78
N THR A 45 4.78 30.20 -10.30
CA THR A 45 5.34 29.11 -11.11
C THR A 45 4.62 27.77 -10.87
N ALA A 46 3.64 27.73 -9.97
CA ALA A 46 3.00 26.50 -9.52
C ALA A 46 2.40 25.67 -10.68
N LEU A 47 1.80 26.31 -11.68
CA LEU A 47 1.22 25.61 -12.83
C LEU A 47 2.28 24.97 -13.74
N ASP A 48 3.40 25.67 -13.93
CA ASP A 48 4.53 25.17 -14.72
C ASP A 48 5.24 24.03 -13.98
N GLN A 49 5.50 24.21 -12.68
CA GLN A 49 6.05 23.16 -11.82
C GLN A 49 5.16 21.92 -11.76
N PHE A 50 3.84 22.09 -11.68
CA PHE A 50 2.89 20.98 -11.72
C PHE A 50 3.02 20.18 -13.03
N SER A 51 3.04 20.88 -14.17
CA SER A 51 3.14 20.25 -15.49
C SER A 51 4.47 19.51 -15.67
N ASN A 52 5.57 20.13 -15.26
CA ASN A 52 6.90 19.54 -15.33
C ASN A 52 7.03 18.30 -14.41
N MET A 53 6.53 18.39 -13.18
CA MET A 53 6.53 17.27 -12.22
C MET A 53 5.68 16.10 -12.72
N LEU A 54 4.51 16.36 -13.31
CA LEU A 54 3.69 15.32 -13.93
C LEU A 54 4.44 14.60 -15.06
N LEU A 55 5.11 15.35 -15.94
CA LEU A 55 5.90 14.78 -17.02
C LEU A 55 7.08 13.96 -16.48
N GLU A 56 7.81 14.48 -15.50
CA GLU A 56 8.95 13.81 -14.88
C GLU A 56 8.54 12.48 -14.22
N VAL A 57 7.46 12.50 -13.42
CA VAL A 57 6.91 11.29 -12.79
C VAL A 57 6.44 10.29 -13.85
N MET A 58 5.85 10.75 -14.95
CA MET A 58 5.40 9.87 -16.03
C MET A 58 6.53 9.28 -16.89
N MET A 59 7.69 9.94 -16.92
CA MET A 59 8.88 9.45 -17.60
C MET A 59 9.76 8.57 -16.70
N SER A 60 9.45 8.45 -15.40
CA SER A 60 10.17 7.58 -14.48
C SER A 60 9.97 6.10 -14.85
N GLU A 61 11.08 5.39 -15.06
CA GLU A 61 11.06 3.95 -15.33
C GLU A 61 10.37 3.16 -14.22
N THR A 62 10.57 3.56 -12.95
CA THR A 62 9.93 2.94 -11.79
C THR A 62 8.41 3.09 -11.85
N ILE A 63 7.90 4.28 -12.14
CA ILE A 63 6.46 4.54 -12.22
C ILE A 63 5.84 3.84 -13.42
N ALA A 64 6.51 3.86 -14.57
CA ALA A 64 6.09 3.12 -15.75
C ALA A 64 5.98 1.61 -15.44
N TRP A 65 6.98 1.05 -14.76
CA TRP A 65 6.96 -0.34 -14.29
C TRP A 65 5.78 -0.61 -13.34
N VAL A 66 5.53 0.25 -12.34
CA VAL A 66 4.40 0.11 -11.40
C VAL A 66 3.06 0.07 -12.14
N ILE A 67 2.86 0.98 -13.12
CA ILE A 67 1.62 1.03 -13.91
C ILE A 67 1.42 -0.26 -14.70
N ILE A 68 2.48 -0.74 -15.36
CA ILE A 68 2.44 -1.98 -16.14
C ILE A 68 2.15 -3.17 -15.24
N VAL A 69 2.88 -3.33 -14.14
CA VAL A 69 2.72 -4.48 -13.23
C VAL A 69 1.36 -4.49 -12.56
N CYS A 70 0.92 -3.37 -11.97
CA CYS A 70 -0.38 -3.29 -11.31
C CYS A 70 -1.53 -3.48 -12.32
N GLY A 71 -1.41 -2.89 -13.51
CA GLY A 71 -2.40 -3.03 -14.58
C GLY A 71 -2.51 -4.47 -15.09
N LEU A 72 -1.38 -5.12 -15.37
CA LEU A 72 -1.34 -6.51 -15.83
C LEU A 72 -1.81 -7.47 -14.73
N MET A 73 -1.41 -7.25 -13.48
CA MET A 73 -1.86 -8.07 -12.36
C MET A 73 -3.37 -7.98 -12.14
N GLY A 74 -3.94 -6.78 -12.19
CA GLY A 74 -5.39 -6.58 -12.15
C GLY A 74 -6.11 -7.31 -13.29
N SER A 75 -5.56 -7.24 -14.51
CA SER A 75 -6.12 -7.96 -15.67
C SER A 75 -6.04 -9.49 -15.54
N LEU A 76 -4.92 -10.01 -15.03
CA LEU A 76 -4.73 -11.44 -14.75
C LEU A 76 -5.75 -11.93 -13.70
N ILE A 77 -5.93 -11.18 -12.63
CA ILE A 77 -6.91 -11.50 -11.59
C ILE A 77 -8.33 -11.50 -12.16
N MET A 78 -8.65 -10.54 -13.04
CA MET A 78 -9.94 -10.52 -13.71
C MET A 78 -10.15 -11.71 -14.64
N LEU A 79 -9.10 -12.18 -15.32
CA LEU A 79 -9.15 -13.42 -16.12
C LEU A 79 -9.40 -14.64 -15.23
N LEU A 80 -8.70 -14.77 -14.10
CA LEU A 80 -8.90 -15.87 -13.14
C LEU A 80 -10.32 -15.88 -12.55
N LEU A 81 -10.88 -14.70 -12.30
CA LEU A 81 -12.27 -14.55 -11.90
C LEU A 81 -13.22 -15.05 -13.00
N ARG A 82 -12.97 -14.73 -14.28
CA ARG A 82 -13.81 -15.17 -15.41
C ARG A 82 -13.71 -16.66 -15.72
N VAL A 83 -12.55 -17.27 -15.51
CA VAL A 83 -12.33 -18.71 -15.74
C VAL A 83 -12.92 -19.56 -14.59
N GLY A 84 -13.37 -18.93 -13.49
CA GLY A 84 -13.97 -19.62 -12.35
C GLY A 84 -12.95 -20.23 -11.39
N SER A 85 -11.65 -19.93 -11.55
CA SER A 85 -10.60 -20.41 -10.64
C SER A 85 -10.82 -19.90 -9.21
N VAL A 86 -11.24 -18.64 -9.09
CA VAL A 86 -11.59 -18.04 -7.79
C VAL A 86 -12.85 -18.66 -7.21
N ASP A 87 -13.82 -19.04 -8.04
CA ASP A 87 -15.04 -19.71 -7.58
C ASP A 87 -14.72 -21.08 -6.98
N ALA A 88 -13.94 -21.90 -7.68
CA ALA A 88 -13.50 -23.21 -7.18
C ALA A 88 -12.65 -23.09 -5.91
N PHE A 89 -11.73 -22.11 -5.85
CA PHE A 89 -10.95 -21.82 -4.66
C PHE A 89 -11.85 -21.41 -3.48
N SER A 90 -12.82 -20.54 -3.74
CA SER A 90 -13.75 -20.05 -2.73
C SER A 90 -14.65 -21.16 -2.18
N GLU A 91 -15.09 -22.10 -3.02
CA GLU A 91 -15.89 -23.26 -2.58
C GLU A 91 -15.05 -24.21 -1.72
N ALA A 92 -13.80 -24.49 -2.12
CA ALA A 92 -12.89 -25.32 -1.33
C ALA A 92 -12.57 -24.70 0.04
N LEU A 93 -12.41 -23.38 0.11
CA LEU A 93 -12.21 -22.67 1.37
C LEU A 93 -13.50 -22.54 2.18
N ALA A 94 -14.63 -22.28 1.55
CA ALA A 94 -15.94 -22.19 2.21
C ALA A 94 -16.33 -23.52 2.85
N ALA A 95 -15.98 -24.66 2.24
CA ALA A 95 -16.16 -25.98 2.85
C ALA A 95 -15.33 -26.18 4.14
N LYS A 96 -14.20 -25.47 4.28
CA LYS A 96 -13.37 -25.49 5.50
C LYS A 96 -13.76 -24.40 6.49
N ALA A 97 -14.25 -23.26 6.01
CA ALA A 97 -14.71 -22.17 6.85
C ALA A 97 -16.04 -22.52 7.51
N LYS A 98 -16.09 -22.48 8.85
CA LYS A 98 -17.29 -22.84 9.62
C LYS A 98 -18.07 -21.62 10.14
N SER A 99 -17.50 -20.42 9.99
CA SER A 99 -18.07 -19.18 10.52
C SER A 99 -17.42 -17.95 9.86
N SER A 100 -18.03 -16.78 10.04
CA SER A 100 -17.46 -15.49 9.65
C SER A 100 -16.05 -15.24 10.23
N LYS A 101 -15.82 -15.64 11.47
CA LYS A 101 -14.49 -15.57 12.11
C LYS A 101 -13.48 -16.49 11.42
N SER A 102 -13.88 -17.70 11.08
CA SER A 102 -13.02 -18.65 10.38
C SER A 102 -12.68 -18.16 8.97
N ALA A 103 -13.63 -17.57 8.25
CA ALA A 103 -13.39 -17.00 6.93
C ALA A 103 -12.34 -15.88 6.99
N LEU A 104 -12.46 -14.96 7.95
CA LEU A 104 -11.47 -13.89 8.16
C LEU A 104 -10.10 -14.43 8.61
N MET A 105 -10.05 -15.50 9.41
CA MET A 105 -8.81 -16.15 9.79
C MET A 105 -8.08 -16.74 8.57
N TYR A 106 -8.82 -17.35 7.64
CA TYR A 106 -8.24 -17.82 6.38
C TYR A 106 -7.79 -16.68 5.48
N THR A 107 -8.52 -15.55 5.46
CA THR A 107 -8.08 -14.33 4.76
C THR A 107 -6.74 -13.85 5.32
N TRP A 108 -6.65 -13.73 6.64
CA TRP A 108 -5.44 -13.27 7.33
C TRP A 108 -4.25 -14.20 7.05
N LEU A 109 -4.46 -15.51 7.15
CA LEU A 109 -3.41 -16.51 6.87
C LEU A 109 -2.97 -16.49 5.41
N LEU A 110 -3.90 -16.31 4.47
CA LEU A 110 -3.57 -16.15 3.05
C LEU A 110 -2.78 -14.87 2.80
N GLY A 111 -3.13 -13.77 3.49
CA GLY A 111 -2.36 -12.52 3.50
C GLY A 111 -0.92 -12.72 3.99
N ILE A 112 -0.70 -13.49 5.05
CA ILE A 112 0.66 -13.83 5.52
C ILE A 112 1.46 -14.59 4.47
N ILE A 113 0.83 -15.50 3.74
CA ILE A 113 1.52 -16.32 2.73
C ILE A 113 1.91 -15.47 1.50
N VAL A 114 1.11 -14.46 1.15
CA VAL A 114 1.34 -13.58 -0.01
C VAL A 114 2.11 -12.32 0.43
N PHE A 115 3.25 -12.48 1.11
CA PHE A 115 4.03 -11.37 1.69
C PHE A 115 5.05 -10.71 0.74
N ILE A 116 5.12 -11.17 -0.51
CA ILE A 116 6.17 -10.73 -1.45
C ILE A 116 5.99 -9.27 -1.84
N ASP A 117 4.74 -8.86 -2.09
CA ASP A 117 4.37 -7.55 -2.59
C ASP A 117 2.95 -7.21 -2.11
N ASP A 118 2.76 -5.98 -1.63
CA ASP A 118 1.50 -5.52 -1.03
C ASP A 118 0.40 -5.28 -2.08
N TYR A 119 0.74 -4.87 -3.30
CA TYR A 119 -0.23 -4.81 -4.40
C TYR A 119 -0.75 -6.21 -4.75
N LEU A 120 0.15 -7.19 -4.87
CA LEU A 120 -0.23 -8.57 -5.16
C LEU A 120 -1.10 -9.14 -4.06
N ASN A 121 -0.72 -8.92 -2.81
CA ASN A 121 -1.49 -9.35 -1.65
C ASN A 121 -2.92 -8.76 -1.69
N ALA A 122 -3.02 -7.43 -1.78
CA ALA A 122 -4.30 -6.74 -1.74
C ALA A 122 -5.25 -7.18 -2.86
N LEU A 123 -4.72 -7.32 -4.09
CA LEU A 123 -5.52 -7.72 -5.23
C LEU A 123 -5.87 -9.21 -5.21
N ALA A 124 -4.91 -10.10 -4.94
CA ALA A 124 -5.12 -11.54 -5.01
C ALA A 124 -5.95 -12.06 -3.82
N VAL A 125 -5.58 -11.69 -2.59
CA VAL A 125 -6.28 -12.13 -1.37
C VAL A 125 -7.68 -11.53 -1.33
N GLY A 126 -7.80 -10.25 -1.67
CA GLY A 126 -9.10 -9.57 -1.78
C GLY A 126 -10.04 -10.26 -2.78
N ALA A 127 -9.56 -10.57 -3.99
CA ALA A 127 -10.36 -11.26 -5.00
C ALA A 127 -10.71 -12.71 -4.57
N ALA A 128 -9.75 -13.45 -4.02
CA ALA A 128 -9.93 -14.84 -3.62
C ALA A 128 -10.93 -14.99 -2.46
N MET A 129 -10.85 -14.11 -1.46
CA MET A 129 -11.65 -14.21 -0.24
C MET A 129 -13.01 -13.55 -0.35
N ARG A 130 -13.22 -12.64 -1.30
CA ARG A 130 -14.48 -11.90 -1.48
C ARG A 130 -15.71 -12.81 -1.47
N LYS A 131 -15.72 -13.87 -2.28
CA LYS A 131 -16.87 -14.78 -2.37
C LYS A 131 -17.04 -15.63 -1.11
N VAL A 132 -15.94 -16.01 -0.46
CA VAL A 132 -15.97 -16.75 0.82
C VAL A 132 -16.58 -15.89 1.91
N THR A 133 -16.10 -14.65 2.07
CA THR A 133 -16.58 -13.72 3.10
C THR A 133 -18.01 -13.27 2.86
N ASP A 134 -18.41 -13.07 1.59
CA ASP A 134 -19.78 -12.69 1.22
C ASP A 134 -20.78 -13.80 1.64
N GLN A 135 -20.42 -15.10 1.56
CA GLN A 135 -21.25 -16.23 2.02
C GLN A 135 -21.52 -16.23 3.54
N PHE A 136 -20.57 -15.71 4.34
CA PHE A 136 -20.70 -15.63 5.80
C PHE A 136 -21.19 -14.25 6.29
N GLY A 137 -21.66 -13.38 5.39
CA GLY A 137 -22.22 -12.07 5.73
C GLY A 137 -21.19 -11.08 6.30
N VAL A 138 -19.92 -11.22 5.93
CA VAL A 138 -18.86 -10.29 6.34
C VAL A 138 -18.88 -9.07 5.43
N SER A 139 -18.78 -7.86 5.99
CA SER A 139 -18.79 -6.62 5.21
C SER A 139 -17.52 -6.46 4.37
N ARG A 140 -17.62 -5.73 3.26
CA ARG A 140 -16.49 -5.48 2.33
C ARG A 140 -15.39 -4.68 3.00
N GLU A 141 -15.76 -3.76 3.89
CA GLU A 141 -14.85 -2.93 4.67
C GLU A 141 -14.05 -3.77 5.65
N LYS A 142 -14.69 -4.77 6.28
CA LYS A 142 -14.00 -5.67 7.21
C LYS A 142 -13.03 -6.60 6.49
N LEU A 143 -13.40 -7.12 5.32
CA LEU A 143 -12.47 -7.86 4.47
C LEU A 143 -11.30 -6.96 4.05
N ALA A 144 -11.59 -5.76 3.54
CA ALA A 144 -10.57 -4.81 3.11
C ALA A 144 -9.60 -4.47 4.24
N TYR A 145 -10.10 -4.26 5.47
CA TYR A 145 -9.26 -4.02 6.63
C TYR A 145 -8.32 -5.18 6.95
N VAL A 146 -8.81 -6.43 6.93
CA VAL A 146 -7.96 -7.60 7.20
C VAL A 146 -6.91 -7.77 6.09
N VAL A 147 -7.31 -7.63 4.83
CA VAL A 147 -6.40 -7.70 3.70
C VAL A 147 -5.31 -6.63 3.79
N ASP A 148 -5.69 -5.37 4.04
CA ASP A 148 -4.77 -4.23 4.21
C ASP A 148 -3.80 -4.44 5.39
N SER A 149 -4.32 -4.92 6.53
CA SER A 149 -3.53 -5.22 7.72
C SER A 149 -2.54 -6.38 7.52
N THR A 150 -2.74 -7.19 6.48
CA THR A 150 -1.81 -8.27 6.09
C THR A 150 -0.97 -7.98 4.85
N ALA A 151 -1.29 -6.93 4.09
CA ALA A 151 -0.55 -6.55 2.89
C ALA A 151 0.72 -5.79 3.28
N ALA A 152 0.62 -4.49 3.49
CA ALA A 152 1.78 -3.65 3.82
C ALA A 152 2.49 -4.07 5.12
N PRO A 153 1.79 -4.37 6.23
CA PRO A 153 2.45 -4.74 7.49
C PRO A 153 3.36 -5.96 7.40
N ILE A 154 2.93 -7.02 6.71
CA ILE A 154 3.71 -8.26 6.62
C ILE A 154 4.88 -8.09 5.67
N CYS A 155 4.67 -7.41 4.54
CA CYS A 155 5.75 -7.07 3.62
C CYS A 155 6.85 -6.26 4.34
N VAL A 156 6.50 -5.40 5.28
CA VAL A 156 7.49 -4.65 6.08
C VAL A 156 8.17 -5.54 7.13
N LEU A 157 7.44 -6.42 7.82
CA LEU A 157 8.03 -7.28 8.85
C LEU A 157 8.93 -8.39 8.31
N VAL A 158 8.68 -8.87 7.09
CA VAL A 158 9.49 -9.90 6.46
C VAL A 158 10.62 -9.25 5.65
N PRO A 159 11.91 -9.48 5.99
CA PRO A 159 13.05 -8.85 5.31
C PRO A 159 13.29 -9.36 3.87
N ILE A 160 12.41 -10.21 3.35
CA ILE A 160 12.45 -10.73 1.98
C ILE A 160 11.25 -10.16 1.25
N SER A 161 11.27 -8.85 1.01
CA SER A 161 10.18 -8.10 0.37
C SER A 161 10.70 -6.90 -0.42
N THR A 162 9.82 -6.30 -1.22
CA THR A 162 10.10 -5.04 -1.94
C THR A 162 10.42 -3.88 -0.98
N TRP A 163 9.78 -3.85 0.20
CA TRP A 163 9.99 -2.82 1.22
C TRP A 163 11.37 -2.88 1.86
N ALA A 164 11.91 -4.08 2.08
CA ALA A 164 13.25 -4.23 2.67
C ALA A 164 14.32 -3.56 1.80
N VAL A 165 14.26 -3.76 0.48
CA VAL A 165 15.18 -3.14 -0.49
C VAL A 165 15.00 -1.62 -0.52
N PHE A 166 13.75 -1.15 -0.53
CA PHE A 166 13.42 0.28 -0.54
C PHE A 166 13.94 1.02 0.71
N TYR A 167 13.73 0.48 1.91
CA TYR A 167 14.25 1.09 3.13
C TYR A 167 15.78 1.02 3.20
N ALA A 168 16.36 -0.10 2.78
CA ALA A 168 17.82 -0.24 2.74
C ALA A 168 18.47 0.82 1.83
N SER A 169 17.90 1.11 0.64
CA SER A 169 18.38 2.16 -0.25
C SER A 169 18.16 3.56 0.35
N LEU A 170 16.98 3.82 0.93
CA LEU A 170 16.68 5.11 1.56
C LEU A 170 17.63 5.43 2.72
N PHE A 171 17.97 4.45 3.55
CA PHE A 171 18.90 4.66 4.66
C PHE A 171 20.31 5.00 4.18
N GLN A 172 20.74 4.42 3.06
CA GLN A 172 22.02 4.74 2.43
C GLN A 172 22.00 6.14 1.80
N GLU A 173 20.96 6.47 1.04
CA GLU A 173 20.80 7.79 0.40
C GLU A 173 20.70 8.94 1.41
N SER A 174 20.06 8.68 2.56
CA SER A 174 19.91 9.67 3.63
C SER A 174 21.16 9.81 4.52
N GLY A 175 22.19 8.96 4.32
CA GLY A 175 23.41 8.96 5.13
C GLY A 175 23.25 8.34 6.54
N PHE A 176 22.15 7.62 6.79
CA PHE A 176 21.93 6.91 8.06
C PHE A 176 22.57 5.52 8.12
N ALA A 177 22.95 4.95 6.97
CA ALA A 177 23.66 3.67 6.87
C ALA A 177 24.86 3.78 5.91
N GLU A 178 25.97 3.10 6.24
CA GLU A 178 27.09 2.98 5.32
C GLU A 178 26.73 2.14 4.07
N PRO A 179 27.45 2.32 2.95
CA PRO A 179 27.27 1.47 1.77
C PRO A 179 27.38 -0.02 2.13
N GLY A 180 26.36 -0.80 1.78
CA GLY A 180 26.25 -2.22 2.13
C GLY A 180 25.54 -2.53 3.46
N GLN A 181 25.41 -1.57 4.38
CA GLN A 181 24.80 -1.79 5.71
C GLN A 181 23.31 -1.43 5.81
N GLY A 182 22.68 -0.96 4.72
CA GLY A 182 21.27 -0.53 4.73
C GLY A 182 20.30 -1.64 5.16
N MET A 183 20.59 -2.88 4.76
CA MET A 183 19.78 -4.04 5.12
C MET A 183 19.93 -4.45 6.59
N ASP A 184 21.15 -4.37 7.14
CA ASP A 184 21.40 -4.66 8.55
C ASP A 184 20.68 -3.64 9.45
N LEU A 185 20.73 -2.36 9.08
CA LEU A 185 20.00 -1.31 9.77
C LEU A 185 18.49 -1.54 9.69
N TYR A 186 17.97 -1.90 8.51
CA TYR A 186 16.56 -2.24 8.34
C TYR A 186 16.12 -3.38 9.26
N ILE A 187 16.86 -4.50 9.28
CA ILE A 187 16.56 -5.65 10.14
C ILE A 187 16.57 -5.24 11.63
N SER A 188 17.53 -4.41 12.04
CA SER A 188 17.59 -3.90 13.41
C SER A 188 16.42 -2.98 13.76
N ALA A 189 15.80 -2.34 12.76
CA ALA A 189 14.66 -1.44 12.92
C ALA A 189 13.31 -2.17 12.99
N ILE A 190 13.19 -3.39 12.44
CA ILE A 190 11.94 -4.18 12.41
C ILE A 190 11.24 -4.25 13.79
N PRO A 191 11.92 -4.53 14.92
CA PRO A 191 11.27 -4.58 16.24
C PRO A 191 10.64 -3.26 16.69
N TYR A 192 11.09 -2.12 16.15
CA TYR A 192 10.57 -0.79 16.46
C TYR A 192 9.38 -0.39 15.56
N MET A 193 9.03 -1.21 14.58
CA MET A 193 7.89 -0.97 13.69
C MET A 193 6.58 -1.40 14.36
N ILE A 194 6.14 -0.60 15.34
CA ILE A 194 4.98 -0.91 16.19
C ILE A 194 3.69 -1.06 15.35
N TYR A 195 3.47 -0.18 14.36
CA TYR A 195 2.25 -0.22 13.55
C TYR A 195 2.09 -1.56 12.81
N PRO A 196 3.08 -2.04 12.03
CA PRO A 196 2.99 -3.35 11.40
C PRO A 196 2.76 -4.50 12.38
N ILE A 197 3.46 -4.51 13.51
CA ILE A 197 3.32 -5.54 14.54
C ILE A 197 1.89 -5.56 15.08
N VAL A 198 1.35 -4.40 15.44
CA VAL A 198 -0.01 -4.28 16.01
C VAL A 198 -1.06 -4.60 14.95
N ALA A 199 -0.89 -4.15 13.71
CA ALA A 199 -1.84 -4.40 12.62
C ALA A 199 -1.97 -5.90 12.30
N VAL A 200 -0.87 -6.65 12.32
CA VAL A 200 -0.91 -8.11 12.09
C VAL A 200 -1.54 -8.87 13.26
N LEU A 201 -1.41 -8.36 14.49
CA LEU A 201 -1.93 -9.02 15.70
C LEU A 201 -3.42 -8.78 15.94
N LEU A 202 -4.03 -7.75 15.32
CA LEU A 202 -5.44 -7.38 15.46
C LEU A 202 -6.35 -8.12 14.45
#